data_AF-A0A7L5PIQ1-F1
#
_entry.id   AF-A0A7L5PIQ1-F1
#
_cell.length_a   1.000
_cell.length_b   1.000
_cell.length_c   1.000
_cell.angle_alpha   90.00
_cell.angle_beta   90.00
_cell.angle_gamma   90.00
#
_symmetry.space_group_name_H-M   'P 1'
#
loop_
_entity.id
_entity.type
_entity.pdbx_description
1 polymer ?
#
loop_
_entity_poly.entity_id
_entity_poly.type
_entity_poly.pdbx_seq_one_letter_code
_entity_poly.pdbx_strand_id
1 'polypeptide(L)' 'YMPSGEWTMKDYKGWKHSVDYKCCPNKPYLDITYHFILLR' A
#
# COMPACT_ATOMS: atom_id res chain seq x y z
N TYR A 1 -12.75 1.29 -10.75
CA TYR A 1 -12.32 2.67 -10.47
C TYR A 1 -13.46 3.59 -10.89
N MET A 2 -13.96 4.43 -9.98
CA MET A 2 -14.87 5.52 -10.31
C MET A 2 -14.06 6.82 -10.26
N PRO A 3 -13.96 7.58 -11.36
CA PRO A 3 -13.18 8.82 -11.38
C PRO A 3 -13.81 9.88 -10.47
N SER A 4 -12.97 10.59 -9.72
CA SER A 4 -13.41 11.71 -8.89
C SER A 4 -13.50 12.97 -9.73
N GLY A 5 -14.50 13.82 -9.48
CA GLY A 5 -14.65 15.11 -10.16
C GLY A 5 -13.64 16.18 -9.73
N GLU A 6 -12.97 15.96 -8.59
CA GLU A 6 -12.01 16.90 -8.01
C GLU A 6 -10.57 16.36 -7.98
N TRP A 7 -10.36 15.06 -8.21
CA TRP A 7 -9.04 14.44 -8.04
C TRP A 7 -8.73 13.44 -9.15
N THR A 8 -7.59 13.64 -9.80
CA THR A 8 -7.07 12.77 -10.87
C THR A 8 -6.00 11.83 -10.31
N MET A 9 -6.16 10.52 -10.54
CA MET A 9 -5.13 9.54 -10.21
C MET A 9 -3.94 9.67 -11.17
N LYS A 10 -2.76 9.98 -10.64
CA LYS A 10 -1.53 10.14 -11.43
C LYS A 10 -0.65 8.90 -11.41
N ASP A 11 -0.52 8.26 -10.25
CA ASP A 11 0.27 7.03 -10.09
C ASP A 11 -0.35 6.17 -8.98
N TYR A 12 -0.16 4.86 -9.07
CA TYR A 12 -0.56 3.89 -8.06
C TYR A 12 0.48 2.78 -7.97
N LYS A 13 0.90 2.45 -6.75
CA LYS A 13 1.89 1.39 -6.50
C LYS A 13 1.50 0.56 -5.30
N GLY A 14 1.86 -0.73 -5.38
CA GLY A 14 1.72 -1.67 -4.28
C GLY A 14 3.07 -2.29 -3.96
N TRP A 15 3.39 -2.38 -2.68
CA TRP A 15 4.56 -3.10 -2.19
C TRP A 15 4.11 -4.19 -1.25
N LYS A 16 4.70 -5.38 -1.40
CA LYS A 16 4.56 -6.46 -0.44
C LYS A 16 5.72 -6.36 0.54
N HIS A 17 5.42 -6.32 1.82
CA HIS A 17 6.42 -6.41 2.87
C HIS A 17 6.26 -7.71 3.64
N SER A 18 7.38 -8.16 4.19
CA SER A 18 7.46 -9.26 5.13
C SER A 18 8.12 -8.70 6.37
N VAL A 19 7.35 -8.54 7.44
CA VAL A 19 7.81 -7.95 8.70
C VAL A 19 7.96 -9.06 9.73
N ASP A 20 9.18 -9.20 10.24
CA ASP A 20 9.48 -10.10 11.36
C ASP A 20 9.42 -9.32 12.67
N TYR A 21 8.42 -9.64 13.49
CA TYR A 21 8.27 -9.04 14.81
C TYR A 21 9.11 -9.78 15.85
N LYS A 22 9.74 -9.04 16.76
CA LYS A 22 10.54 -9.61 17.87
C LYS A 22 9.75 -10.56 18.78
N CYS A 23 8.43 -10.47 18.79
CA CYS A 23 7.58 -11.38 19.58
C CYS A 23 7.48 -12.80 18.99
N CYS A 24 7.70 -12.98 17.68
CA CYS A 24 7.53 -14.26 16.99
C CYS A 24 8.53 -14.39 15.84
N PRO A 25 9.81 -14.76 16.11
CA PRO A 25 10.88 -14.77 15.11
C PRO A 25 10.72 -15.80 13.98
N ASN A 26 9.81 -16.77 14.12
CA ASN A 26 9.56 -17.81 13.11
C ASN A 26 8.30 -17.54 12.27
N LYS A 27 7.62 -16.41 12.49
CA LYS A 27 6.38 -16.09 11.77
C LYS A 27 6.51 -14.72 11.09
N PRO A 28 6.85 -14.69 9.79
CA PRO A 28 6.80 -13.46 9.02
C PRO A 28 5.33 -13.02 8.87
N TYR A 29 5.06 -11.76 9.22
CA TYR A 29 3.77 -11.14 8.98
C TYR A 29 3.82 -10.40 7.64
N LEU A 30 2.94 -10.80 6.73
CA LEU A 30 2.88 -10.22 5.39
C LEU A 30 1.90 -9.07 5.39
N ASP A 31 2.32 -7.93 4.85
CA ASP A 31 1.44 -6.81 4.52
C ASP A 31 1.62 -6.39 3.06
N ILE A 32 0.55 -5.81 2.52
CA ILE A 32 0.57 -5.19 1.20
C ILE A 32 0.17 -3.74 1.39
N THR A 33 1.11 -2.84 1.19
CA THR A 33 0.87 -1.40 1.30
C THR A 33 0.57 -0.83 -0.09
N TYR A 34 -0.58 -0.19 -0.23
CA TYR A 34 -0.98 0.52 -1.44
C TYR A 34 -0.76 2.02 -1.27
N HIS A 35 -0.19 2.67 -2.30
CA HIS A 35 -0.01 4.11 -2.35
C HIS A 35 -0.61 4.64 -3.65
N PHE A 36 -1.50 5.62 -3.51
CA PHE A 36 -2.12 6.33 -4.61
C PHE A 36 -1.66 7.79 -4.60
N ILE A 37 -1.12 8.26 -5.72
CA ILE A 37 -0.76 9.66 -5.92
C ILE A 37 -1.93 10.34 -6.64
N LEU A 38 -2.57 11.27 -5.94
CA LEU A 38 -3.71 12.04 -6.44
C LEU A 38 -3.29 13.49 -6.68
N LEU A 39 -3.71 14.04 -7.82
CA LEU A 39 -3.60 15.45 -8.14
C LEU A 39 -4.98 16.09 -8.04
N ARG A 40 -5.07 17.27 -7.45
CA ARG A 40 -6.29 18.08 -7.46
C ARG A 40 -6.40 18.82 -8.78
#